data_AF-A0A8S1R1Z9-F1
#
_entry.id   AF-A0A8S1R1Z9-F1
#
_cell.length_a   1.000
_cell.length_b   1.000
_cell.length_c   1.000
_cell.angle_alpha   90.00
_cell.angle_beta   90.00
_cell.angle_gamma   90.00
#
_symmetry.space_group_name_H-M   'P 1'
#
loop_
_entity.id
_entity.type
_entity.pdbx_description
1 polymer ?
#
loop_
_entity_poly.entity_id
_entity_poly.type
_entity_poly.pdbx_seq_one_letter_code
_entity_poly.pdbx_strand_id
1 'polypeptide(L)'
;MKDNNTQSTLTELSNDLSQDSILVEPSMLKKYDNLVMFDDEDQRSVLRKMSIKKQKKKRQGRKSRDFTIQEDQRLLGLVLMFGPKFKTIQRKMSGRPLNILKNRYYRELRYKWDEIMGKEYAHLNEKKPDLTLDSIWKNSPLHSDLQNIMMNMVTQFQNVIKNCLN
;
A
#
# COMPACT_ATOMS: atom_id res chain seq x y z
N MET A 1 -58.36 26.33 5.54
CA MET A 1 -57.28 25.54 4.89
C MET A 1 -57.65 24.09 5.09
N LYS A 2 -57.88 23.35 4.00
CA LYS A 2 -58.50 22.01 4.00
C LYS A 2 -57.45 20.91 3.90
N ASP A 3 -57.72 19.81 4.58
CA ASP A 3 -56.93 18.58 4.66
C ASP A 3 -56.99 17.70 3.40
N ASN A 4 -55.92 16.92 3.22
CA ASN A 4 -55.73 15.58 2.63
C ASN A 4 -56.85 14.90 1.81
N ASN A 5 -56.49 14.19 0.72
CA ASN A 5 -56.63 12.72 0.52
C ASN A 5 -56.64 12.27 -0.97
N THR A 6 -56.13 11.04 -1.21
CA THR A 6 -56.49 10.03 -2.27
C THR A 6 -56.24 10.35 -3.76
N GLN A 7 -55.95 9.42 -4.69
CA GLN A 7 -55.44 8.05 -4.81
C GLN A 7 -55.36 7.75 -6.34
N SER A 8 -54.51 6.80 -6.74
CA SER A 8 -54.48 5.91 -7.93
C SER A 8 -55.42 6.11 -9.14
N THR A 9 -54.90 5.87 -10.36
CA THR A 9 -55.49 4.92 -11.33
C THR A 9 -54.54 4.54 -12.48
N LEU A 10 -54.46 3.23 -12.70
CA LEU A 10 -53.91 2.47 -13.84
C LEU A 10 -54.80 2.58 -15.09
N THR A 11 -54.21 2.53 -16.29
CA THR A 11 -54.80 2.02 -17.54
C THR A 11 -53.62 1.74 -18.50
N GLU A 12 -53.15 0.50 -18.65
CA GLU A 12 -53.57 -0.51 -19.65
C GLU A 12 -53.71 0.04 -21.08
N LEU A 13 -52.86 -0.47 -22.00
CA LEU A 13 -53.28 -1.00 -23.30
C LEU A 13 -52.11 -1.73 -24.00
N SER A 14 -52.33 -3.03 -24.18
CA SER A 14 -51.60 -3.95 -25.06
C SER A 14 -52.09 -3.83 -26.50
N ASN A 15 -51.26 -4.20 -27.48
CA ASN A 15 -51.57 -4.69 -28.84
C ASN A 15 -50.22 -4.81 -29.60
N ASP A 16 -49.95 -5.73 -30.52
CA ASP A 16 -50.44 -7.06 -30.89
C ASP A 16 -49.38 -7.62 -31.88
N LEU A 17 -49.45 -8.92 -32.13
CA LEU A 17 -48.45 -9.86 -32.63
C LEU A 17 -48.31 -9.91 -34.18
N SER A 18 -47.16 -10.47 -34.64
CA SER A 18 -46.94 -11.19 -35.93
C SER A 18 -46.84 -10.32 -37.21
N GLN A 19 -46.07 -10.63 -38.28
CA GLN A 19 -45.38 -11.83 -38.78
C GLN A 19 -44.46 -11.35 -39.94
N ASP A 20 -43.28 -11.96 -40.15
CA ASP A 20 -42.86 -12.50 -41.46
C ASP A 20 -41.37 -12.84 -41.56
N SER A 21 -41.14 -14.05 -42.06
CA SER A 21 -39.89 -14.76 -42.29
C SER A 21 -39.33 -14.51 -43.69
N ILE A 22 -38.02 -14.29 -43.82
CA ILE A 22 -37.27 -14.69 -45.04
C ILE A 22 -35.89 -15.25 -44.64
N LEU A 23 -35.68 -16.50 -45.07
CA LEU A 23 -34.43 -17.29 -45.08
C LEU A 23 -33.31 -16.62 -45.89
N VAL A 24 -32.06 -16.65 -45.39
CA VAL A 24 -30.86 -17.04 -46.18
C VAL A 24 -29.78 -17.63 -45.25
N GLU A 25 -29.44 -18.90 -45.49
CA GLU A 25 -28.14 -19.57 -45.26
C GLU A 25 -27.90 -20.36 -46.57
N PRO A 26 -26.68 -20.73 -47.04
CA PRO A 26 -25.50 -21.04 -46.21
C PRO A 26 -24.11 -20.72 -46.82
N SER A 27 -23.09 -21.06 -46.02
CA SER A 27 -21.77 -21.57 -46.44
C SER A 27 -20.61 -20.57 -46.50
N MET A 28 -19.67 -20.75 -45.56
CA MET A 28 -18.25 -20.92 -45.85
C MET A 28 -17.57 -21.61 -44.67
N LEU A 29 -17.77 -22.94 -44.61
CA LEU A 29 -16.98 -23.83 -43.79
C LEU A 29 -15.54 -23.88 -44.37
N LYS A 30 -14.55 -23.36 -43.64
CA LYS A 30 -13.14 -23.72 -43.84
C LYS A 30 -12.51 -24.16 -42.51
N LYS A 31 -12.46 -25.50 -42.41
CA LYS A 31 -11.43 -26.37 -41.82
C LYS A 31 -11.08 -26.19 -40.33
N TYR A 32 -11.51 -27.20 -39.58
CA TYR A 32 -10.97 -27.65 -38.30
C TYR A 32 -9.45 -27.85 -38.35
N ASP A 33 -8.76 -27.53 -37.26
CA ASP A 33 -7.93 -28.53 -36.56
C ASP A 33 -7.51 -28.05 -35.16
N ASN A 34 -7.54 -29.00 -34.22
CA ASN A 34 -7.17 -28.92 -32.79
C ASN A 34 -8.28 -28.51 -31.81
N LEU A 35 -9.34 -29.33 -31.78
CA LEU A 35 -10.18 -29.50 -30.61
C LEU A 35 -9.39 -30.29 -29.54
N VAL A 36 -8.51 -29.62 -28.80
CA VAL A 36 -7.97 -30.18 -27.55
C VAL A 36 -8.98 -29.87 -26.46
N MET A 37 -9.68 -30.93 -26.03
CA MET A 37 -10.50 -30.94 -24.83
C MET A 37 -9.60 -30.65 -23.62
N PHE A 38 -9.56 -29.40 -23.18
CA PHE A 38 -8.93 -28.99 -21.93
C PHE A 38 -10.02 -28.74 -20.89
N ASP A 39 -9.87 -29.37 -19.72
CA ASP A 39 -10.83 -29.34 -18.61
C ASP A 39 -11.22 -27.90 -18.16
N ASP A 40 -12.52 -27.70 -17.91
CA ASP A 40 -13.21 -26.43 -17.63
C ASP A 40 -12.75 -25.66 -16.36
N GLU A 41 -11.88 -26.23 -15.54
CA GLU A 41 -11.37 -25.61 -14.30
C GLU A 41 -10.29 -24.53 -14.58
N ASP A 42 -9.49 -24.68 -15.64
CA ASP A 42 -8.26 -23.88 -15.78
C ASP A 42 -8.46 -22.52 -16.46
N GLN A 43 -9.53 -22.34 -17.24
CA GLN A 43 -9.80 -21.07 -17.94
C GLN A 43 -10.18 -19.92 -16.98
N ARG A 44 -10.84 -20.25 -15.86
CA ARG A 44 -11.20 -19.27 -14.82
C ARG A 44 -9.96 -18.68 -14.13
N SER A 45 -8.89 -19.46 -14.00
CA SER A 45 -7.66 -19.05 -13.32
C SER A 45 -6.88 -18.00 -14.12
N VAL A 46 -6.87 -18.13 -15.45
CA VAL A 46 -6.15 -17.23 -16.38
C VAL A 46 -6.87 -15.87 -16.50
N LEU A 47 -8.20 -15.88 -16.66
CA LEU A 47 -8.99 -14.64 -16.71
C LEU A 47 -8.91 -13.84 -15.39
N ARG A 48 -8.85 -14.53 -14.24
CA ARG A 48 -8.67 -13.90 -12.93
C ARG A 48 -7.27 -13.28 -12.77
N LYS A 49 -6.22 -13.91 -13.33
CA LYS A 49 -4.84 -13.36 -13.30
C LYS A 49 -4.70 -12.10 -14.16
N MET A 50 -5.40 -12.01 -15.30
CA MET A 50 -5.33 -10.84 -16.20
C MET A 50 -6.07 -9.60 -15.64
N SER A 51 -7.17 -9.78 -14.90
CA SER A 51 -7.92 -8.66 -14.29
C SER A 51 -7.18 -8.03 -13.09
N ILE A 52 -6.43 -8.83 -12.33
CA ILE A 52 -5.58 -8.36 -11.22
C ILE A 52 -4.44 -7.45 -11.72
N LYS A 53 -3.85 -7.77 -12.89
CA LYS A 53 -2.78 -6.94 -13.50
C LYS A 53 -3.28 -5.55 -13.93
N LYS A 54 -4.52 -5.44 -14.43
CA LYS A 54 -5.12 -4.15 -14.85
C LYS A 54 -5.44 -3.24 -13.67
N GLN A 55 -5.80 -3.78 -12.50
CA GLN A 55 -6.08 -2.99 -11.30
C GLN A 55 -4.80 -2.39 -10.66
N LYS A 56 -3.64 -3.06 -10.76
CA LYS A 56 -2.37 -2.55 -10.22
C LYS A 56 -1.87 -1.29 -10.96
N LYS A 57 -2.03 -1.21 -12.29
CA LYS A 57 -1.62 -0.05 -13.09
C LYS A 57 -2.39 1.24 -12.76
N LYS A 58 -3.67 1.15 -12.36
CA LYS A 58 -4.48 2.35 -11.99
C LYS A 58 -4.06 2.98 -10.66
N ARG A 59 -3.37 2.25 -9.76
CA ARG A 59 -2.92 2.78 -8.46
C ARG A 59 -1.58 3.54 -8.53
N GLN A 60 -0.88 3.45 -9.65
CA GLN A 60 0.48 3.97 -9.81
C GLN A 60 0.57 5.49 -10.08
N GLY A 61 -0.57 6.17 -10.27
CA GLY A 61 -0.59 7.53 -10.81
C GLY A 61 -0.65 8.68 -9.79
N ARG A 62 -0.90 8.43 -8.50
CA ARG A 62 -0.91 9.52 -7.51
C ARG A 62 0.40 9.50 -6.74
N LYS A 63 1.41 10.21 -7.24
CA LYS A 63 2.57 10.59 -6.44
C LYS A 63 2.02 11.30 -5.20
N SER A 64 2.18 10.69 -4.02
CA SER A 64 1.83 11.36 -2.77
C SER A 64 2.72 12.60 -2.67
N ARG A 65 2.14 13.78 -2.46
CA ARG A 65 2.95 14.98 -2.20
C ARG A 65 3.83 14.75 -0.96
N ASP A 66 4.94 15.45 -0.87
CA ASP A 66 5.79 15.41 0.32
C ASP A 66 5.12 16.08 1.52
N PHE A 67 5.60 15.78 2.72
CA PHE A 67 5.11 16.43 3.94
C PHE A 67 5.69 17.83 4.05
N THR A 68 4.84 18.79 4.43
CA THR A 68 5.31 20.12 4.82
C THR A 68 5.69 20.14 6.30
N ILE A 69 6.51 21.12 6.69
CA ILE A 69 6.91 21.32 8.09
C ILE A 69 5.68 21.47 9.01
N GLN A 70 4.64 22.16 8.55
CA GLN A 70 3.40 22.33 9.32
C GLN A 70 2.65 21.00 9.51
N GLU A 71 2.69 20.10 8.51
CA GLU A 71 2.12 18.76 8.66
C GLU A 71 2.93 17.92 9.67
N ASP A 72 4.25 18.06 9.68
CA ASP A 72 5.11 17.37 10.64
C ASP A 72 4.88 17.86 12.06
N GLN A 73 4.84 19.18 12.26
CA GLN A 73 4.52 19.79 13.56
C GLN A 73 3.16 19.32 14.06
N ARG A 74 2.15 19.28 13.17
CA ARG A 74 0.81 18.76 13.52
C ARG A 74 0.85 17.27 13.86
N LEU A 75 1.60 16.47 13.10
CA LEU A 75 1.75 15.04 13.37
C LEU A 75 2.42 14.81 14.73
N LEU A 76 3.52 15.50 15.01
CA LEU A 76 4.23 15.42 16.29
C LEU A 76 3.37 15.89 17.45
N GLY A 77 2.64 16.99 17.31
CA GLY A 77 1.70 17.46 18.32
C GLY A 77 0.62 16.42 18.64
N LEU A 78 0.06 15.75 17.62
CA LEU A 78 -0.90 14.67 17.83
C LEU A 78 -0.28 13.43 18.47
N VAL A 79 0.97 13.10 18.16
CA VAL A 79 1.70 12.02 18.83
C VAL A 79 1.97 12.39 20.30
N LEU A 80 2.30 13.64 20.59
CA LEU A 80 2.50 14.11 21.96
C LEU A 80 1.21 13.98 22.79
N MET A 81 0.06 14.32 22.19
CA MET A 81 -1.24 14.25 22.88
C MET A 81 -1.78 12.82 23.04
N PHE A 82 -1.64 11.96 22.03
CA PHE A 82 -2.33 10.65 21.99
C PHE A 82 -1.39 9.44 22.03
N GLY A 83 -0.07 9.67 21.98
CA GLY A 83 0.93 8.64 21.70
C GLY A 83 0.88 8.17 20.24
N PRO A 84 1.58 7.08 19.88
CA PRO A 84 1.64 6.53 18.52
C PRO A 84 0.33 5.80 18.09
N LYS A 85 -0.84 6.33 18.49
CA LYS A 85 -2.17 5.82 18.13
C LYS A 85 -2.59 6.33 16.75
N PHE A 86 -1.88 5.88 15.71
CA PHE A 86 -2.03 6.42 14.34
C PHE A 86 -3.45 6.34 13.76
N LYS A 87 -4.30 5.38 14.16
CA LYS A 87 -5.71 5.35 13.75
C LYS A 87 -6.49 6.57 14.26
N THR A 88 -6.19 7.03 15.47
CA THR A 88 -6.79 8.25 16.05
C THR A 88 -6.20 9.50 15.42
N ILE A 89 -4.87 9.52 15.21
CA ILE A 89 -4.17 10.63 14.55
C ILE A 89 -4.69 10.84 13.13
N GLN A 90 -4.85 9.75 12.36
CA GLN A 90 -5.39 9.81 10.99
C GLN A 90 -6.79 10.41 10.94
N ARG A 91 -7.66 10.11 11.91
CA ARG A 91 -9.00 10.74 11.97
C ARG A 91 -8.93 12.25 12.19
N LYS A 92 -7.87 12.76 12.81
CA LYS A 92 -7.61 14.19 13.07
C LYS A 92 -6.79 14.87 11.97
N MET A 93 -6.13 14.11 11.11
CA MET A 93 -5.32 14.57 9.97
C MET A 93 -6.04 14.24 8.67
N SER A 94 -6.63 15.23 8.01
CA SER A 94 -7.26 15.02 6.70
C SER A 94 -6.19 14.81 5.61
N GLY A 95 -6.52 14.00 4.60
CA GLY A 95 -5.74 13.89 3.36
C GLY A 95 -4.51 12.97 3.39
N ARG A 96 -4.14 12.37 4.54
CA ARG A 96 -3.01 11.43 4.63
C ARG A 96 -3.48 10.03 5.09
N PRO A 97 -3.16 8.96 4.34
CA PRO A 97 -3.51 7.61 4.77
C PRO A 97 -2.64 7.14 5.94
N LEU A 98 -3.19 6.26 6.78
CA LEU A 98 -2.55 5.72 7.98
C LEU A 98 -1.09 5.31 7.79
N ASN A 99 -0.81 4.58 6.71
CA ASN A 99 0.51 4.02 6.43
C ASN A 99 1.55 5.13 6.18
N ILE A 100 1.14 6.22 5.52
CA ILE A 100 2.01 7.35 5.21
C ILE A 100 2.36 8.11 6.49
N LEU A 101 1.42 8.29 7.41
CA LEU A 101 1.67 8.90 8.72
C LEU A 101 2.64 8.08 9.57
N LYS A 102 2.43 6.75 9.62
CA LYS A 102 3.34 5.84 10.32
C LYS A 102 4.75 5.95 9.76
N ASN A 103 4.88 5.86 8.44
CA ASN A 103 6.18 5.90 7.77
C ASN A 103 6.90 7.23 8.00
N ARG A 104 6.18 8.37 7.90
CA ARG A 104 6.75 9.68 8.18
C ARG A 104 7.26 9.76 9.62
N TYR A 105 6.46 9.33 10.59
CA TYR A 105 6.88 9.32 11.99
C TYR A 105 8.12 8.45 12.24
N TYR A 106 8.07 7.16 11.92
CA TYR A 106 9.13 6.23 12.30
C TYR A 106 10.44 6.43 11.54
N ARG A 107 10.38 6.91 10.28
CA ARG A 107 11.58 7.12 9.48
C ARG A 107 12.26 8.45 9.78
N GLU A 108 11.48 9.51 9.99
CA GLU A 108 12.01 10.87 9.92
C GLU A 108 11.77 11.67 11.19
N LEU A 109 10.59 11.57 11.83
CA LEU A 109 10.25 12.48 12.93
C LEU A 109 10.61 11.95 14.33
N ARG A 110 10.58 10.62 14.54
CA ARG A 110 10.74 9.99 15.87
C ARG A 110 12.01 10.40 16.64
N TYR A 111 13.05 10.78 15.91
CA TYR A 111 14.38 11.07 16.45
C TYR A 111 14.79 12.54 16.28
N LYS A 112 13.88 13.40 15.80
CA LYS A 112 14.15 14.77 15.35
C LYS A 112 13.05 15.74 15.80
N TRP A 113 12.59 15.59 17.03
CA TRP A 113 11.60 16.47 17.65
C TRP A 113 12.10 17.90 17.78
N ASP A 114 13.37 18.08 18.15
CA ASP A 114 14.00 19.38 18.31
C ASP A 114 14.13 20.16 16.99
N GLU A 115 14.45 19.48 15.90
CA GLU A 115 14.55 20.07 14.56
C GLU A 115 13.21 20.61 14.05
N ILE A 116 12.09 19.99 14.45
CA ILE A 116 10.74 20.29 13.92
C ILE A 116 9.93 21.20 14.87
N MET A 117 10.01 20.94 16.17
CA MET A 117 9.20 21.61 17.19
C MET A 117 9.99 22.64 18.02
N GLY A 118 11.32 22.54 18.07
CA GLY A 118 12.18 23.42 18.87
C GLY A 118 13.01 22.69 19.92
N LYS A 119 14.11 23.32 20.36
CA LYS A 119 15.12 22.72 21.25
C LYS A 119 14.55 22.22 22.58
N GLU A 120 13.44 22.77 23.04
CA GLU A 120 12.73 22.35 24.25
C GLU A 120 12.23 20.90 24.17
N TYR A 121 12.03 20.36 22.96
CA TYR A 121 11.59 18.99 22.73
C TYR A 121 12.74 18.00 22.53
N ALA A 122 14.01 18.41 22.69
CA ALA A 122 15.17 17.54 22.49
C ALA A 122 15.15 16.29 23.39
N HIS A 123 14.53 16.36 24.56
CA HIS A 123 14.36 15.23 25.48
C HIS A 123 13.43 14.12 24.94
N LEU A 124 12.59 14.42 23.94
CA LEU A 124 11.72 13.45 23.28
C LEU A 124 12.40 12.73 22.09
N ASN A 125 13.60 13.18 21.71
CA ASN A 125 14.38 12.47 20.71
C ASN A 125 14.75 11.10 21.24
N GLU A 126 14.14 10.07 20.67
CA GLU A 126 14.57 8.73 20.95
C GLU A 126 16.03 8.56 20.49
N LYS A 127 16.82 7.80 21.25
CA LYS A 127 18.13 7.39 20.75
C LYS A 127 17.86 6.43 19.61
N LYS A 128 18.30 6.76 18.38
CA LYS A 128 18.38 5.72 17.35
C LYS A 128 19.18 4.58 17.96
N PRO A 129 18.73 3.32 17.84
CA PRO A 129 19.62 2.22 18.15
C PRO A 129 20.83 2.41 17.24
N ASP A 130 21.97 2.75 17.82
CA ASP A 130 23.21 2.78 17.08
C ASP A 130 23.47 1.34 16.68
N LEU A 131 23.10 1.00 15.43
CA LEU A 131 23.53 -0.22 14.75
C LEU A 131 25.00 -0.09 14.31
N THR A 132 25.80 0.69 15.04
CA THR A 132 27.24 0.66 14.86
C THR A 132 27.69 -0.75 15.16
N LEU A 133 28.58 -1.27 14.31
CA LEU A 133 29.08 -2.64 14.42
C LEU A 133 29.62 -2.90 15.85
N ASP A 134 30.29 -1.91 16.43
CA ASP A 134 30.80 -1.94 17.80
C ASP A 134 29.71 -2.11 18.87
N SER A 135 28.57 -1.44 18.72
CA SER A 135 27.44 -1.54 19.64
C SER A 135 26.77 -2.92 19.56
N ILE A 136 26.68 -3.48 18.35
CA ILE A 136 26.12 -4.81 18.11
C ILE A 136 27.00 -5.88 18.77
N TRP A 137 28.32 -5.76 18.64
CA TRP A 137 29.26 -6.71 19.23
C TRP A 137 29.33 -6.60 20.75
N LYS A 138 29.35 -5.39 21.31
CA LYS A 138 29.40 -5.18 22.78
C LYS A 138 28.20 -5.73 23.52
N ASN A 139 27.02 -5.74 22.90
CA ASN A 139 25.78 -6.24 23.50
C ASN A 139 25.49 -7.71 23.12
N SER A 140 26.42 -8.36 22.44
CA SER A 140 26.22 -9.71 21.95
C SER A 140 26.36 -10.73 23.09
N PRO A 141 25.47 -11.72 23.22
CA PRO A 141 25.61 -12.80 24.21
C PRO A 141 26.69 -13.84 23.82
N LEU A 142 27.51 -13.53 22.80
CA LEU A 142 28.54 -14.41 22.27
C LEU A 142 29.79 -14.41 23.16
N HIS A 143 30.47 -15.56 23.22
CA HIS A 143 31.75 -15.68 23.91
C HIS A 143 32.81 -14.79 23.25
N SER A 144 33.73 -14.23 24.05
CA SER A 144 34.75 -13.26 23.60
C SER A 144 35.56 -13.73 22.40
N ASP A 145 35.93 -15.01 22.38
CA ASP A 145 36.75 -15.57 21.30
C ASP A 145 36.00 -15.62 19.98
N LEU A 146 34.73 -16.00 20.03
CA LEU A 146 33.87 -16.04 18.85
C LEU A 146 33.58 -14.63 18.33
N GLN A 147 33.42 -13.66 19.24
CA GLN A 147 33.28 -12.25 18.89
C GLN A 147 34.51 -11.73 18.13
N ASN A 148 35.72 -12.07 18.58
CA ASN A 148 36.97 -11.68 17.91
C ASN A 148 37.10 -12.32 16.51
N ILE A 149 36.73 -13.61 16.39
CA ILE A 149 36.74 -14.32 15.10
C ILE A 149 35.79 -13.65 14.11
N MET A 150 34.55 -13.36 14.54
CA MET A 150 33.58 -12.69 13.68
C MET A 150 33.97 -11.26 13.34
N MET A 151 34.55 -10.52 14.28
CA MET A 151 35.06 -9.17 14.01
C MET A 151 36.10 -9.22 12.89
N ASN A 152 37.08 -10.12 12.98
CA ASN A 152 38.11 -10.29 11.96
C ASN A 152 37.51 -10.65 10.59
N MET A 153 36.54 -11.57 10.54
CA MET A 153 35.87 -11.93 9.30
C MET A 153 35.15 -10.74 8.67
N VAL A 154 34.39 -9.97 9.48
CA VAL A 154 33.69 -8.78 8.99
C VAL A 154 34.68 -7.72 8.50
N THR A 155 35.79 -7.49 9.20
CA THR A 155 36.84 -6.57 8.76
C THR A 155 37.46 -7.00 7.43
N GLN A 156 37.73 -8.30 7.25
CA GLN A 156 38.24 -8.82 5.98
C GLN A 156 37.25 -8.58 4.83
N PHE A 157 35.95 -8.86 5.03
CA PHE A 157 34.94 -8.58 4.02
C PHE A 157 34.86 -7.09 3.68
N GLN A 158 34.90 -6.20 4.68
CA GLN A 158 34.90 -4.77 4.46
C GLN A 158 36.11 -4.31 3.63
N ASN A 159 37.29 -4.87 3.87
CA ASN A 159 38.50 -4.55 3.11
C ASN A 159 38.40 -5.02 1.66
N VAL A 160 37.87 -6.23 1.41
CA VAL A 160 37.64 -6.71 0.04
C VAL A 160 36.66 -5.80 -0.70
N ILE A 161 35.52 -5.45 -0.06
CA ILE A 161 34.52 -4.56 -0.66
C ILE A 161 35.13 -3.19 -0.98
N LYS A 162 35.89 -2.60 -0.06
CA LYS A 162 36.58 -1.32 -0.29
C LYS A 162 37.53 -1.38 -1.48
N ASN A 163 38.29 -2.47 -1.60
CA ASN A 163 39.24 -2.65 -2.70
C ASN A 163 38.56 -2.90 -4.06
N CYS A 164 37.30 -3.35 -4.08
CA CYS A 164 36.53 -3.52 -5.32
C CYS A 164 35.75 -2.26 -5.74
N LEU A 165 35.58 -1.29 -4.84
CA LEU A 165 34.84 -0.04 -5.09
C LEU A 165 35.76 1.15 -5.41
N ASN A 166 37.08 0.99 -5.22
CA ASN A 166 38.13 1.89 -5.71
C ASN A 166 38.66 1.39 -7.06
#